data_AF-A0AAW0HVF6-F1
#
_entry.id   AF-A0AAW0HVF6-F1
#
_cell.length_a   1.000
_cell.length_b   1.000
_cell.length_c   1.000
_cell.angle_alpha   90.00
_cell.angle_beta   90.00
_cell.angle_gamma   90.00
#
_symmetry.space_group_name_H-M   'P 1'
#
loop_
_entity.id
_entity.type
_entity.pdbx_description
1 polymer ?
#
loop_
_entity_poly.entity_id
_entity_poly.type
_entity_poly.pdbx_seq_one_letter_code
_entity_poly.pdbx_strand_id
1 'polypeptide(L)'
;MLQCAERRLQEEKSLKELVEQVNETQKNVKVAQMKLVKGRQQIVQEVMEESRELLQRSSEAAKEEKRQRCELIAQLRALETQPTRKGKLVDLTQIPGYGLEGEMSVVELRERLALLKETQKREQEEKRDQIIQDKRAKSQKLQNTVEQISLCRAAMGRTAALRSEEKKALAASLGTPSQDERVLELQRRMEERAAERRRQTAQLHVPPPRVVRPQLRAQAEAQHWLELDRSRERRLQAMQEADRTCQPTHHLEAA
;
A
#
# COMPACT_ATOMS: atom_id res chain seq x y z
N MET A 1 103.00 97.85 34.08
CA MET A 1 101.59 98.30 34.14
C MET A 1 100.78 97.87 32.92
N LEU A 2 101.23 98.15 31.68
CA LEU A 2 100.47 97.81 30.45
C LEU A 2 100.24 96.30 30.23
N GLN A 3 101.25 95.45 30.49
CA GLN A 3 101.13 93.99 30.34
C GLN A 3 100.11 93.34 31.31
N CYS A 4 99.78 93.98 32.43
CA CYS A 4 98.78 93.45 33.37
C CYS A 4 97.35 93.79 32.93
N ALA A 5 97.15 94.95 32.27
CA ALA A 5 95.84 95.37 31.78
C ALA A 5 95.41 94.55 30.55
N GLU A 6 96.34 94.26 29.64
CA GLU A 6 96.09 93.41 28.46
C GLU A 6 95.71 91.97 28.85
N ARG A 7 96.40 91.39 29.85
CA ARG A 7 96.05 90.06 30.39
C ARG A 7 94.63 90.03 30.97
N ARG A 8 94.24 91.03 31.75
CA ARG A 8 92.87 91.13 32.29
C ARG A 8 91.81 91.26 31.20
N LEU A 9 92.09 92.03 30.15
CA LEU A 9 91.16 92.17 29.02
C LEU A 9 91.03 90.85 28.23
N GLN A 10 92.13 90.10 28.07
CA GLN A 10 92.12 88.77 27.45
C GLN A 10 91.37 87.75 28.31
N GLU A 11 91.59 87.77 29.62
CA GLU A 11 90.85 86.95 30.59
C GLU A 11 89.35 87.24 30.55
N GLU A 12 88.93 88.50 30.56
CA GLU A 12 87.51 88.89 30.45
C GLU A 12 86.86 88.45 29.13
N LYS A 13 87.58 88.51 28.01
CA LYS A 13 87.08 88.02 26.71
C LYS A 13 86.93 86.50 26.73
N SER A 14 87.92 85.77 27.24
CA SER A 14 87.86 84.32 27.38
C SER A 14 86.74 83.86 28.33
N LEU A 15 86.49 84.60 29.41
CA LEU A 15 85.40 84.34 30.34
C LEU A 15 84.03 84.58 29.70
N LYS A 16 83.87 85.65 28.90
CA LYS A 16 82.63 85.91 28.15
C LYS A 16 82.35 84.83 27.12
N GLU A 17 83.37 84.43 26.35
CA GLU A 17 83.26 83.31 25.39
C GLU A 17 82.89 82.00 26.10
N LEU A 18 83.47 81.72 27.27
CA LEU A 18 83.12 80.54 28.06
C LEU A 18 81.67 80.59 28.55
N VAL A 19 81.18 81.75 29.00
CA VAL A 19 79.79 81.94 29.43
C VAL A 19 78.82 81.80 28.24
N GLU A 20 79.17 82.32 27.06
CA GLU A 20 78.38 82.15 25.84
C GLU A 20 78.31 80.67 25.44
N GLN A 21 79.43 79.94 25.46
CA GLN A 21 79.47 78.49 25.21
C GLN A 21 78.62 77.70 26.24
N VAL A 22 78.67 78.07 27.52
CA VAL A 22 77.81 77.44 28.55
C VAL A 22 76.33 77.73 28.29
N ASN A 23 75.98 78.94 27.87
CA ASN A 23 74.59 79.27 27.56
C ASN A 23 74.09 78.56 26.28
N GLU A 24 74.93 78.43 25.26
CA GLU A 24 74.62 77.67 24.04
C GLU A 24 74.45 76.18 24.34
N THR A 25 75.34 75.59 25.14
CA THR A 25 75.21 74.19 25.56
C THR A 25 73.94 73.97 26.38
N GLN A 26 73.57 74.87 27.29
CA GLN A 26 72.30 74.79 28.02
C GLN A 26 71.07 74.89 27.10
N LYS A 27 71.08 75.78 26.10
CA LYS A 27 70.01 75.87 25.09
C LYS A 27 69.92 74.58 24.28
N ASN A 28 71.06 74.04 23.85
CA ASN A 28 71.14 72.79 23.08
C ASN A 28 70.62 71.60 23.90
N VAL A 29 70.96 71.52 25.19
CA VAL A 29 70.43 70.51 26.12
C VAL A 29 68.92 70.62 26.26
N LYS A 30 68.35 71.83 26.44
CA LYS A 30 66.90 72.03 26.51
C LYS A 30 66.19 71.60 25.22
N VAL A 31 66.75 71.93 24.06
CA VAL A 31 66.22 71.51 22.76
C VAL A 31 66.29 69.99 22.60
N ALA A 32 67.40 69.35 22.99
CA ALA A 32 67.55 67.90 22.98
C ALA A 32 66.53 67.21 23.90
N GLN A 33 66.31 67.73 25.11
CA GLN A 33 65.31 67.23 26.04
C GLN A 33 63.89 67.34 25.46
N MET A 34 63.54 68.48 24.86
CA MET A 34 62.22 68.66 24.25
C MET A 34 61.99 67.72 23.06
N LYS A 35 63.02 67.51 22.22
CA LYS A 35 62.96 66.53 21.11
C LYS A 35 62.78 65.10 21.65
N LEU A 36 63.48 64.74 22.72
CA LEU A 36 63.37 63.43 23.36
C LEU A 36 61.97 63.19 23.93
N VAL A 37 61.38 64.18 24.62
CA VAL A 37 60.01 64.06 25.16
C VAL A 37 58.98 63.91 24.03
N LYS A 38 59.08 64.71 22.97
CA LYS A 38 58.20 64.60 21.79
C LYS A 38 58.33 63.24 21.10
N GLY A 39 59.56 62.76 20.91
CA GLY A 39 59.82 61.42 20.36
C GLY A 39 59.22 60.31 21.22
N ARG A 40 59.38 60.38 22.56
CA ARG A 40 58.74 59.43 23.48
C ARG A 40 57.22 59.46 23.41
N GLN A 41 56.62 60.65 23.30
CA GLN A 41 55.16 60.79 23.16
C GLN A 41 54.65 60.18 21.85
N GLN A 42 55.37 60.41 20.73
CA GLN A 42 55.04 59.81 19.44
C GLN A 42 55.13 58.28 19.50
N ILE A 43 56.21 57.74 20.05
CA ILE A 43 56.39 56.28 20.22
C ILE A 43 55.25 55.69 21.06
N VAL A 44 54.87 56.34 22.16
CA VAL A 44 53.75 55.86 22.99
C VAL A 44 52.42 55.90 22.23
N GLN A 45 52.18 56.92 21.41
CA GLN A 45 50.97 56.99 20.58
C GLN A 45 50.93 55.87 19.54
N GLU A 46 52.03 55.65 18.83
CA GLU A 46 52.18 54.57 17.84
C GLU A 46 51.95 53.19 18.50
N VAL A 47 52.61 52.93 19.64
CA VAL A 47 52.43 51.66 20.38
C VAL A 47 51.00 51.49 20.88
N MET A 48 50.34 52.56 21.30
CA MET A 48 48.93 52.52 21.73
C MET A 48 47.99 52.21 20.56
N GLU A 49 48.24 52.77 19.38
CA GLU A 49 47.47 52.51 18.16
C GLU A 49 47.68 51.06 17.69
N GLU A 50 48.93 50.61 17.60
CA GLU A 50 49.26 49.21 17.28
C GLU A 50 48.63 48.22 18.27
N SER A 51 48.70 48.52 19.56
CA SER A 51 48.08 47.69 20.60
C SER A 51 46.56 47.60 20.44
N ARG A 52 45.90 48.72 20.11
CA ARG A 52 44.45 48.75 19.84
C ARG A 52 44.10 47.95 18.60
N GLU A 53 44.85 48.08 17.52
CA GLU A 53 44.63 47.31 16.28
C GLU A 53 44.81 45.81 16.52
N LEU A 54 45.87 45.40 17.22
CA LEU A 54 46.10 43.99 17.55
C LEU A 54 44.97 43.42 18.40
N LEU A 55 44.47 44.18 19.38
CA LEU A 55 43.34 43.78 20.21
C LEU A 55 42.06 43.64 19.37
N GLN A 56 41.79 44.57 18.46
CA GLN A 56 40.64 44.52 17.56
C GLN A 56 40.71 43.28 16.65
N ARG A 57 41.84 43.07 15.96
CA ARG A 57 42.07 41.90 15.10
C ARG A 57 41.91 40.59 15.87
N SER A 58 42.45 40.50 17.08
CA SER A 58 42.28 39.33 17.95
C SER A 58 40.80 39.09 18.31
N SER A 59 40.06 40.15 18.62
CA SER A 59 38.64 40.06 18.95
C SER A 59 37.77 39.64 17.77
N GLU A 60 38.13 40.05 16.55
CA GLU A 60 37.44 39.69 15.32
C GLU A 60 37.71 38.23 14.95
N ALA A 61 38.98 37.81 14.99
CA ALA A 61 39.37 36.43 14.76
C ALA A 61 38.66 35.47 15.74
N ALA A 62 38.57 35.84 17.02
CA ALA A 62 37.85 35.04 18.03
C ALA A 62 36.34 34.95 17.73
N LYS A 63 35.72 36.01 17.21
CA LYS A 63 34.31 35.99 16.80
C LYS A 63 34.08 35.10 15.59
N GLU A 64 34.97 35.16 14.60
CA GLU A 64 34.90 34.31 13.40
C GLU A 64 35.09 32.84 13.72
N GLU A 65 36.08 32.50 14.55
CA GLU A 65 36.28 31.12 15.02
C GLU A 65 35.05 30.61 15.77
N LYS A 66 34.44 31.44 16.62
CA LYS A 66 33.20 31.08 17.32
C LYS A 66 32.04 30.85 16.35
N ARG A 67 31.91 31.67 15.29
CA ARG A 67 30.88 31.47 14.24
C ARG A 67 31.08 30.14 13.52
N GLN A 68 32.30 29.86 13.07
CA GLN A 68 32.65 28.60 12.41
C GLN A 68 32.37 27.39 13.32
N ARG A 69 32.70 27.47 14.61
CA ARG A 69 32.37 26.42 15.59
C ARG A 69 30.86 26.23 15.73
N CYS A 70 30.09 27.31 15.82
CA CYS A 70 28.63 27.23 15.90
C CYS A 70 28.01 26.58 14.64
N GLU A 71 28.51 26.94 13.46
CA GLU A 71 28.08 26.35 12.19
C GLU A 71 28.39 24.85 12.13
N LEU A 72 29.59 24.44 12.53
CA LEU A 72 29.98 23.04 12.61
C LEU A 72 29.10 22.26 13.61
N ILE A 73 28.85 22.83 14.80
CA ILE A 73 27.95 22.22 15.79
C ILE A 73 26.53 22.07 15.22
N ALA A 74 26.03 23.06 14.49
CA ALA A 74 24.72 22.99 13.86
C ALA A 74 24.65 21.87 12.81
N GLN A 75 25.70 21.71 12.00
CA GLN A 75 25.80 20.61 11.03
C GLN A 75 25.84 19.24 11.71
N LEU A 76 26.64 19.07 12.77
CA LEU A 76 26.72 17.82 13.52
C LEU A 76 25.36 17.46 14.13
N ARG A 77 24.69 18.41 14.78
CA ARG A 77 23.33 18.19 15.32
C ARG A 77 22.31 17.84 14.25
N ALA A 78 22.40 18.45 13.06
CA ALA A 78 21.53 18.10 11.94
C ALA A 78 21.72 16.64 11.50
N LEU A 79 22.97 16.15 11.49
CA LEU A 79 23.28 14.75 11.21
C LEU A 79 22.83 13.80 12.33
N GLU A 80 23.00 14.19 13.59
CA GLU A 80 22.56 13.38 14.75
C GLU A 80 21.04 13.26 14.85
N THR A 81 20.31 14.33 14.50
CA THR A 81 18.85 14.38 14.51
C THR A 81 18.20 13.77 13.28
N GLN A 82 18.99 13.43 12.24
CA GLN A 82 18.45 12.67 11.12
C GLN A 82 17.88 11.35 11.63
N PRO A 83 16.63 11.00 11.25
CA PRO A 83 16.06 9.72 11.59
C PRO A 83 16.85 8.63 10.88
N THR A 84 17.84 8.07 11.58
CA THR A 84 18.55 6.88 11.13
C THR A 84 17.56 5.73 11.15
N ARG A 85 17.56 4.92 10.09
CA ARG A 85 16.71 3.73 10.02
C ARG A 85 17.25 2.75 11.08
N LYS A 86 16.64 2.74 12.27
CA LYS A 86 17.04 1.92 13.44
C LYS A 86 16.91 0.40 13.25
N GLY A 87 16.68 -0.06 12.01
CA GLY A 87 16.55 -1.48 11.70
C GLY A 87 17.91 -2.09 11.42
N LYS A 88 18.20 -3.23 12.07
CA LYS A 88 19.26 -4.13 11.60
C LYS A 88 18.92 -4.52 10.15
N LEU A 89 19.87 -4.39 9.22
CA LEU A 89 19.71 -4.92 7.88
C LEU A 89 19.67 -6.44 7.99
N VAL A 90 18.47 -7.01 7.98
CA VAL A 90 18.29 -8.47 8.04
C VAL A 90 18.54 -9.01 6.65
N ASP A 91 19.61 -9.79 6.52
CA ASP A 91 19.88 -10.55 5.31
C ASP A 91 18.96 -11.77 5.26
N LEU A 92 17.99 -11.76 4.35
CA LEU A 92 17.02 -12.84 4.18
C LEU A 92 17.62 -14.06 3.48
N THR A 93 18.82 -13.93 2.90
CA THR A 93 19.56 -15.04 2.29
C THR A 93 20.36 -15.83 3.31
N GLN A 94 20.57 -15.29 4.51
CA GLN A 94 21.22 -16.01 5.58
C GLN A 94 20.29 -17.05 6.19
N ILE A 95 20.86 -18.23 6.40
CA ILE A 95 20.23 -19.29 7.16
C ILE A 95 20.27 -18.88 8.65
N PRO A 96 19.14 -18.92 9.39
CA PRO A 96 19.09 -18.40 10.75
C PRO A 96 20.03 -19.05 11.77
N GLY A 97 20.43 -20.31 11.58
CA GLY A 97 21.44 -20.99 12.40
C GLY A 97 20.93 -21.42 13.78
N TYR A 98 19.67 -21.84 13.90
CA TYR A 98 19.08 -22.33 15.16
C TYR A 98 19.49 -23.78 15.51
N GLY A 99 20.25 -24.45 14.65
CA GLY A 99 20.71 -25.82 14.84
C GLY A 99 19.68 -26.89 14.47
N LEU A 100 18.63 -26.53 13.73
CA LEU A 100 17.65 -27.46 13.20
C LEU A 100 18.20 -28.10 11.91
N GLU A 101 17.91 -29.39 11.73
CA GLU A 101 18.24 -30.07 10.47
C GLU A 101 17.31 -29.56 9.36
N GLY A 102 17.89 -29.09 8.25
CA GLY A 102 17.13 -28.60 7.10
C GLY A 102 16.68 -27.14 7.20
N GLU A 103 17.36 -26.32 8.00
CA GLU A 103 17.16 -24.88 7.96
C GLU A 103 17.40 -24.32 6.57
N MET A 104 16.57 -23.35 6.21
CA MET A 104 16.60 -22.68 4.92
C MET A 104 16.49 -21.18 5.12
N SER A 105 17.03 -20.44 4.17
CA SER A 105 16.83 -19.01 4.12
C SER A 105 15.35 -18.67 3.90
N VAL A 106 14.95 -17.45 4.26
CA VAL A 106 13.57 -16.98 4.05
C VAL A 106 13.22 -16.94 2.56
N VAL A 107 14.22 -16.67 1.71
CA VAL A 107 14.06 -16.67 0.26
C VAL A 107 13.75 -18.08 -0.27
N GLU A 108 14.53 -19.08 0.13
CA GLU A 108 14.29 -20.49 -0.26
C GLU A 108 12.91 -20.98 0.18
N LEU A 109 12.49 -20.64 1.40
CA LEU A 109 11.16 -21.01 1.90
C LEU A 109 10.03 -20.40 1.05
N ARG A 110 10.21 -19.16 0.57
CA ARG A 110 9.24 -18.51 -0.32
C ARG A 110 9.17 -19.19 -1.68
N GLU A 111 10.31 -19.59 -2.23
CA GLU A 111 10.38 -20.30 -3.51
C GLU A 111 9.69 -21.67 -3.42
N ARG A 112 10.02 -22.46 -2.39
CA ARG A 112 9.37 -23.76 -2.16
C ARG A 112 7.85 -23.60 -1.97
N LEU A 113 7.42 -22.59 -1.21
CA LEU A 113 6.00 -22.30 -1.03
C LEU A 113 5.33 -21.91 -2.34
N ALA A 114 6.01 -21.16 -3.22
CA ALA A 114 5.47 -20.80 -4.53
C ALA A 114 5.26 -22.05 -5.40
N LEU A 115 6.23 -22.96 -5.45
CA LEU A 115 6.12 -24.24 -6.17
C LEU A 115 4.97 -25.11 -5.62
N LEU A 116 4.82 -25.20 -4.30
CA LEU A 116 3.72 -25.93 -3.68
C LEU A 116 2.34 -25.33 -4.02
N LYS A 117 2.22 -24.00 -4.02
CA LYS A 117 0.97 -23.34 -4.44
C LYS A 117 0.67 -23.57 -5.91
N GLU A 118 1.68 -23.60 -6.76
CA GLU A 118 1.51 -23.82 -8.19
C GLU A 118 1.06 -25.25 -8.50
N THR A 119 1.70 -26.25 -7.88
CA THR A 119 1.30 -27.66 -7.98
C THR A 119 -0.14 -27.87 -7.50
N GLN A 120 -0.49 -27.30 -6.33
CA GLN A 120 -1.86 -27.36 -5.83
C GLN A 120 -2.88 -26.74 -6.80
N LYS A 121 -2.55 -25.61 -7.45
CA LYS A 121 -3.42 -24.99 -8.45
C LYS A 121 -3.61 -25.89 -9.67
N ARG A 122 -2.52 -26.48 -10.20
CA ARG A 122 -2.59 -27.41 -11.34
C ARG A 122 -3.51 -28.59 -11.04
N GLU A 123 -3.37 -29.23 -9.87
CA GLU A 123 -4.25 -30.33 -9.47
C GLU A 123 -5.72 -29.91 -9.37
N GLN A 124 -5.99 -28.68 -8.91
CA GLN A 124 -7.35 -28.15 -8.84
C GLN A 124 -7.93 -27.88 -10.24
N GLU A 125 -7.13 -27.37 -11.16
CA GLU A 125 -7.50 -27.14 -12.55
C GLU A 125 -7.78 -28.45 -13.28
N GLU A 126 -6.91 -29.45 -13.14
CA GLU A 126 -7.13 -30.79 -13.69
C GLU A 126 -8.44 -31.42 -13.20
N LYS A 127 -8.73 -31.32 -11.90
CA LYS A 127 -10.01 -31.79 -11.33
C LYS A 127 -11.21 -31.04 -11.90
N ARG A 128 -11.09 -29.72 -12.09
CA ARG A 128 -12.15 -28.91 -12.71
C ARG A 128 -12.37 -29.32 -14.16
N ASP A 129 -11.31 -29.51 -14.92
CA ASP A 129 -11.37 -29.92 -16.33
C ASP A 129 -11.98 -31.31 -16.47
N GLN A 130 -11.61 -32.25 -15.60
CA GLN A 130 -12.23 -33.58 -15.56
C GLN A 130 -13.74 -33.49 -15.32
N ILE A 131 -14.18 -32.67 -14.35
CA ILE A 131 -15.61 -32.46 -14.08
C ILE A 131 -16.32 -31.85 -15.30
N ILE A 132 -15.69 -30.89 -15.99
CA ILE A 132 -16.25 -30.26 -17.18
C ILE A 132 -16.39 -31.28 -18.32
N GLN A 133 -15.36 -32.09 -18.56
CA GLN A 133 -15.38 -33.14 -19.57
C GLN A 133 -16.45 -34.19 -19.27
N ASP A 134 -16.54 -34.65 -18.03
CA ASP A 134 -17.56 -35.61 -17.60
C ASP A 134 -18.98 -35.04 -17.77
N LYS A 135 -19.18 -33.76 -17.42
CA LYS A 135 -20.45 -33.06 -17.62
C LYS A 135 -20.79 -32.98 -19.11
N ARG A 136 -19.84 -32.60 -19.97
CA ARG A 136 -20.03 -32.54 -21.43
C ARG A 136 -20.38 -33.91 -21.99
N ALA A 137 -19.66 -34.96 -21.59
CA ALA A 137 -19.92 -36.33 -22.03
C ALA A 137 -21.32 -36.82 -21.59
N LYS A 138 -21.74 -36.52 -20.36
CA LYS A 138 -23.10 -36.83 -19.87
C LYS A 138 -24.16 -36.06 -20.65
N SER A 139 -23.96 -34.76 -20.90
CA SER A 139 -24.87 -33.95 -21.71
C SER A 139 -25.00 -34.47 -23.14
N GLN A 140 -23.89 -34.86 -23.77
CA GLN A 140 -23.92 -35.43 -25.12
C GLN A 140 -24.70 -36.75 -25.14
N LYS A 141 -24.48 -37.65 -24.16
CA LYS A 141 -25.26 -38.89 -24.04
C LYS A 141 -26.76 -38.60 -23.93
N LEU A 142 -27.14 -37.62 -23.09
CA LEU A 142 -28.54 -37.22 -22.95
C LEU A 142 -29.10 -36.68 -24.27
N GLN A 143 -28.39 -35.79 -24.96
CA GLN A 143 -28.79 -35.27 -26.28
C GLN A 143 -29.04 -36.42 -27.27
N ASN A 144 -28.08 -37.34 -27.40
CA ASN A 144 -28.21 -38.50 -28.28
C ASN A 144 -29.45 -39.36 -27.92
N THR A 145 -29.74 -39.56 -26.63
CA THR A 145 -30.94 -40.33 -26.23
C THR A 145 -32.23 -39.59 -26.57
N VAL A 146 -32.28 -38.27 -26.44
CA VAL A 146 -33.43 -37.45 -26.81
C VAL A 146 -33.65 -37.48 -28.32
N GLU A 147 -32.58 -37.42 -29.11
CA GLU A 147 -32.62 -37.59 -30.56
C GLU A 147 -33.14 -38.97 -30.97
N GLN A 148 -32.69 -40.04 -30.31
CA GLN A 148 -33.23 -41.38 -30.55
C GLN A 148 -34.72 -41.47 -30.23
N ILE A 149 -35.16 -40.92 -29.10
CA ILE A 149 -36.58 -40.87 -28.72
C ILE A 149 -37.39 -40.08 -29.75
N SER A 150 -36.86 -38.95 -30.23
CA SER A 150 -37.55 -38.11 -31.23
C SER A 150 -37.69 -38.84 -32.57
N LEU A 151 -36.66 -39.56 -33.01
CA LEU A 151 -36.69 -40.39 -34.21
C LEU A 151 -37.71 -41.52 -34.09
N CYS A 152 -37.72 -42.25 -32.97
CA CYS A 152 -38.71 -43.29 -32.71
C CYS A 152 -40.14 -42.73 -32.69
N ARG A 153 -40.36 -41.61 -31.98
CA ARG A 153 -41.67 -40.95 -31.93
C ARG A 153 -42.13 -40.46 -33.31
N ALA A 154 -41.23 -39.92 -34.12
CA ALA A 154 -41.53 -39.49 -35.49
C ALA A 154 -41.89 -40.69 -36.38
N ALA A 155 -41.16 -41.81 -36.30
CA ALA A 155 -41.47 -43.02 -37.04
C ALA A 155 -42.83 -43.61 -36.63
N MET A 156 -43.11 -43.66 -35.33
CA MET A 156 -44.42 -44.08 -34.80
C MET A 156 -45.55 -43.13 -35.24
N GLY A 157 -45.29 -41.82 -35.23
CA GLY A 157 -46.25 -40.81 -35.72
C GLY A 157 -46.56 -40.98 -37.20
N ARG A 158 -45.54 -41.21 -38.04
CA ARG A 158 -45.72 -41.48 -39.48
C ARG A 158 -46.54 -42.74 -39.72
N THR A 159 -46.21 -43.85 -39.05
CA THR A 159 -46.97 -45.10 -39.20
C THR A 159 -48.40 -44.98 -38.69
N ALA A 160 -48.64 -44.24 -37.60
CA ALA A 160 -50.00 -43.97 -37.12
C ALA A 160 -50.80 -43.07 -38.08
N ALA A 161 -50.16 -42.06 -38.69
CA ALA A 161 -50.78 -41.22 -39.71
C ALA A 161 -51.21 -42.04 -40.93
N LEU A 162 -50.33 -42.90 -41.47
CA LEU A 162 -50.66 -43.81 -42.58
C LEU A 162 -51.85 -44.72 -42.24
N ARG A 163 -51.85 -45.36 -41.06
CA ARG A 163 -53.00 -46.19 -40.62
C ARG A 163 -54.28 -45.38 -40.48
N SER A 164 -54.20 -44.11 -40.06
CA SER A 164 -55.38 -43.26 -39.99
C SER A 164 -55.88 -42.87 -41.38
N GLU A 165 -55.00 -42.63 -42.34
CA GLU A 165 -55.36 -42.36 -43.74
C GLU A 165 -55.98 -43.59 -44.38
N GLU A 166 -55.42 -44.77 -44.19
CA GLU A 166 -56.00 -46.05 -44.62
C GLU A 166 -57.42 -46.24 -44.04
N LYS A 167 -57.60 -46.01 -42.73
CA LYS A 167 -58.93 -46.09 -42.09
C LYS A 167 -59.89 -45.04 -42.64
N LYS A 168 -59.44 -43.81 -42.91
CA LYS A 168 -60.27 -42.76 -43.51
C LYS A 168 -60.64 -43.11 -44.95
N ALA A 169 -59.71 -43.65 -45.74
CA ALA A 169 -59.95 -44.12 -47.09
C ALA A 169 -60.93 -45.30 -47.11
N LEU A 170 -60.79 -46.25 -46.18
CA LEU A 170 -61.75 -47.36 -46.00
C LEU A 170 -63.12 -46.86 -45.53
N ALA A 171 -63.19 -45.90 -44.62
CA ALA A 171 -64.45 -45.31 -44.19
C ALA A 171 -65.13 -44.50 -45.31
N ALA A 172 -64.33 -43.84 -46.17
CA ALA A 172 -64.82 -43.14 -47.35
C ALA A 172 -65.30 -44.12 -48.44
N SER A 173 -64.62 -45.28 -48.61
CA SER A 173 -65.06 -46.32 -49.55
C SER A 173 -66.28 -47.11 -49.05
N LEU A 174 -66.47 -47.22 -47.74
CA LEU A 174 -67.64 -47.82 -47.09
C LEU A 174 -68.89 -46.91 -47.07
N GLY A 175 -68.88 -45.78 -47.78
CA GLY A 175 -70.03 -44.98 -48.22
C GLY A 175 -71.32 -44.99 -47.38
N THR A 176 -71.61 -43.85 -46.75
CA THR A 176 -72.88 -43.42 -46.09
C THR A 176 -73.38 -44.32 -44.94
N PRO A 177 -73.61 -43.76 -43.72
CA PRO A 177 -74.21 -44.55 -42.64
C PRO A 177 -75.59 -45.07 -43.06
N SER A 178 -75.81 -46.38 -42.88
CA SER A 178 -77.14 -46.98 -43.02
C SER A 178 -78.16 -46.21 -42.16
N GLN A 179 -79.26 -45.76 -42.77
CA GLN A 179 -80.34 -45.00 -42.10
C GLN A 179 -81.29 -45.92 -41.30
N ASP A 180 -80.79 -47.07 -40.81
CA ASP A 180 -81.58 -47.98 -39.99
C ASP A 180 -81.90 -47.36 -38.62
N GLU A 181 -83.19 -47.18 -38.31
CA GLU A 181 -83.67 -46.53 -37.07
C GLU A 181 -83.10 -47.15 -35.79
N ARG A 182 -82.95 -48.49 -35.77
CA ARG A 182 -82.37 -49.21 -34.62
C ARG A 182 -80.92 -48.84 -34.36
N VAL A 183 -80.16 -48.51 -35.42
CA VAL A 183 -78.76 -48.10 -35.30
C VAL A 183 -78.68 -46.68 -34.73
N LEU A 184 -79.61 -45.79 -35.11
CA LEU A 184 -79.72 -44.44 -34.55
C LEU A 184 -80.10 -44.44 -33.06
N GLU A 185 -81.02 -45.31 -32.65
CA GLU A 185 -81.37 -45.50 -31.23
C GLU A 185 -80.17 -46.01 -30.41
N LEU A 186 -79.42 -46.97 -30.97
CA LEU A 186 -78.21 -47.49 -30.33
C LEU A 186 -77.12 -46.41 -30.21
N GLN A 187 -76.95 -45.56 -31.23
CA GLN A 187 -76.04 -44.42 -31.17
C GLN A 187 -76.42 -43.45 -30.06
N ARG A 188 -77.71 -43.08 -29.93
CA ARG A 188 -78.19 -42.23 -28.82
C ARG A 188 -77.88 -42.84 -27.45
N ARG A 189 -78.14 -44.13 -27.26
CA ARG A 189 -77.83 -44.83 -25.99
C ARG A 189 -76.34 -44.84 -25.68
N MET A 190 -75.49 -44.96 -26.70
CA MET A 190 -74.03 -44.92 -26.54
C MET A 190 -73.54 -43.51 -26.18
N GLU A 191 -74.13 -42.47 -26.76
CA GLU A 191 -73.85 -41.08 -26.44
C GLU A 191 -74.29 -40.73 -25.01
N GLU A 192 -75.48 -41.17 -24.59
CA GLU A 192 -75.98 -41.03 -23.23
C GLU A 192 -75.04 -41.72 -22.22
N ARG A 193 -74.66 -42.98 -22.46
CA ARG A 193 -73.67 -43.68 -21.61
C ARG A 193 -72.29 -43.03 -21.62
N ALA A 194 -71.89 -42.40 -22.72
CA ALA A 194 -70.63 -41.65 -22.78
C ALA A 194 -70.72 -40.32 -22.01
N ALA A 195 -71.88 -39.66 -22.05
CA ALA A 195 -72.15 -38.46 -21.27
C ALA A 195 -72.23 -38.77 -19.78
N GLU A 196 -72.85 -39.89 -19.39
CA GLU A 196 -72.88 -40.37 -18.01
C GLU A 196 -71.48 -40.68 -17.49
N ARG A 197 -70.64 -41.38 -18.27
CA ARG A 197 -69.24 -41.63 -17.89
C ARG A 197 -68.44 -40.34 -17.73
N ARG A 198 -68.67 -39.35 -18.61
CA ARG A 198 -68.05 -38.01 -18.49
C ARG A 198 -68.53 -37.25 -17.25
N ARG A 199 -69.81 -37.37 -16.89
CA ARG A 199 -70.35 -36.80 -15.65
C ARG A 199 -69.77 -37.50 -14.42
N GLN A 200 -69.62 -38.81 -14.46
CA GLN A 200 -69.01 -39.59 -13.37
C GLN A 200 -67.52 -39.26 -13.20
N THR A 201 -66.74 -39.13 -14.27
CA THR A 201 -65.34 -38.71 -14.17
C THR A 201 -65.19 -37.26 -13.70
N ALA A 202 -66.11 -36.36 -14.11
CA ALA A 202 -66.17 -35.00 -13.59
C ALA A 202 -66.54 -34.96 -12.09
N GLN A 203 -67.45 -35.82 -11.63
CA GLN A 203 -67.81 -35.95 -10.22
C GLN A 203 -66.69 -36.57 -9.36
N LEU A 204 -65.87 -37.45 -9.94
CA LEU A 204 -64.70 -38.05 -9.28
C LEU A 204 -63.42 -37.20 -9.41
N HIS A 205 -63.47 -36.04 -10.07
CA HIS A 205 -62.31 -35.17 -10.22
C HIS A 205 -61.99 -34.44 -8.91
N VAL A 206 -61.11 -35.03 -8.10
CA VAL A 206 -60.49 -34.36 -6.95
C VAL A 206 -59.35 -33.46 -7.47
N PRO A 207 -59.38 -32.13 -7.27
CA PRO A 207 -58.23 -31.30 -7.62
C PRO A 207 -57.01 -31.76 -6.78
N PRO A 208 -55.81 -31.86 -7.39
CA PRO A 208 -54.65 -32.37 -6.69
C PRO A 208 -54.36 -31.52 -5.44
N PRO A 209 -53.98 -32.13 -4.31
CA PRO A 209 -53.74 -31.39 -3.08
C PRO A 209 -52.64 -30.37 -3.35
N ARG A 210 -52.97 -29.08 -3.19
CA ARG A 210 -51.97 -28.01 -3.22
C ARG A 210 -50.98 -28.30 -2.10
N VAL A 211 -49.76 -28.66 -2.47
CA VAL A 211 -48.68 -28.97 -1.54
C VAL A 211 -48.36 -27.68 -0.77
N VAL A 212 -48.79 -27.58 0.49
CA VAL A 212 -48.53 -26.42 1.38
C VAL A 212 -47.08 -26.39 1.90
N ARG A 213 -46.25 -27.36 1.51
CA ARG A 213 -44.84 -27.50 1.96
C ARG A 213 -43.75 -26.56 1.38
N PRO A 214 -43.97 -25.64 0.43
CA PRO A 214 -42.90 -24.75 -0.03
C PRO A 214 -42.44 -23.73 1.02
N GLN A 215 -43.37 -23.14 1.78
CA GLN A 215 -43.06 -21.96 2.61
C GLN A 215 -42.21 -22.28 3.85
N LEU A 216 -42.49 -23.41 4.53
CA LEU A 216 -41.71 -23.81 5.71
C LEU A 216 -40.27 -24.20 5.33
N ARG A 217 -40.09 -24.82 4.16
CA ARG A 217 -38.78 -25.20 3.64
C ARG A 217 -37.98 -23.98 3.20
N ALA A 218 -38.63 -23.03 2.52
CA ALA A 218 -38.03 -21.76 2.15
C ALA A 218 -37.61 -20.92 3.36
N GLN A 219 -38.38 -20.94 4.46
CA GLN A 219 -38.00 -20.26 5.71
C GLN A 219 -36.79 -20.93 6.39
N ALA A 220 -36.74 -22.26 6.44
CA ALA A 220 -35.59 -22.98 7.00
C ALA A 220 -34.31 -22.73 6.18
N GLU A 221 -34.41 -22.70 4.85
CA GLU A 221 -33.30 -22.36 3.97
C GLU A 221 -32.84 -20.90 4.16
N ALA A 222 -33.77 -19.95 4.29
CA ALA A 222 -33.44 -18.55 4.55
C ALA A 222 -32.71 -18.36 5.90
N GLN A 223 -33.14 -19.07 6.95
CA GLN A 223 -32.45 -19.06 8.25
C GLN A 223 -31.05 -19.65 8.16
N HIS A 224 -30.88 -20.72 7.39
CA HIS A 224 -29.57 -21.35 7.17
C HIS A 224 -28.58 -20.41 6.44
N TRP A 225 -29.04 -19.69 5.41
CA TRP A 225 -28.21 -18.70 4.72
C TRP A 225 -27.80 -17.53 5.63
N LEU A 226 -28.73 -17.06 6.47
CA LEU A 226 -28.44 -15.99 7.43
C LEU A 226 -27.39 -16.39 8.48
N GLU A 227 -27.41 -17.64 8.95
CA GLU A 227 -26.40 -18.17 9.87
C GLU A 227 -25.01 -18.26 9.22
N LEU A 228 -24.94 -18.65 7.95
CA LEU A 228 -23.70 -18.71 7.19
C LEU A 228 -23.06 -17.33 7.01
N ASP A 229 -23.87 -16.32 6.68
CA ASP A 229 -23.38 -14.94 6.54
C ASP A 229 -22.90 -14.38 7.89
N ARG A 230 -23.64 -14.60 8.97
CA ARG A 230 -23.18 -14.26 10.33
C ARG A 230 -21.89 -15.00 10.74
N SER A 231 -21.67 -16.23 10.27
CA SER A 231 -20.42 -16.96 10.53
C SER A 231 -19.25 -16.35 9.74
N ARG A 232 -19.50 -15.89 8.51
CA ARG A 232 -18.49 -15.21 7.69
C ARG A 232 -18.13 -13.85 8.27
N GLU A 233 -19.12 -13.07 8.68
CA GLU A 233 -18.91 -11.76 9.34
C GLU A 233 -18.08 -11.92 10.62
N ARG A 234 -18.39 -12.91 11.46
CA ARG A 234 -17.60 -13.21 12.66
C ARG A 234 -16.14 -13.55 12.34
N ARG A 235 -15.88 -14.29 11.25
CA ARG A 235 -14.51 -14.57 10.80
C ARG A 235 -13.81 -13.32 10.30
N LEU A 236 -14.49 -12.47 9.55
CA LEU A 236 -13.93 -11.20 9.08
C LEU A 236 -13.64 -10.24 10.23
N GLN A 237 -14.52 -10.17 11.23
CA GLN A 237 -14.30 -9.39 12.45
C GLN A 237 -13.11 -9.94 13.23
N ALA A 238 -13.01 -11.26 13.44
CA ALA A 238 -11.85 -11.87 14.11
C ALA A 238 -10.53 -11.61 13.35
N MET A 239 -10.56 -11.62 12.01
CA MET A 239 -9.39 -11.25 11.20
C MET A 239 -9.04 -9.77 11.34
N GLN A 240 -10.03 -8.87 11.32
CA GLN A 240 -9.81 -7.43 11.54
C GLN A 240 -9.34 -7.10 12.95
N GLU A 241 -9.84 -7.81 13.96
CA GLU A 241 -9.38 -7.69 15.35
C GLU A 241 -7.96 -8.23 15.50
N ALA A 242 -7.64 -9.37 14.89
CA ALA A 242 -6.27 -9.88 14.83
C ALA A 242 -5.33 -8.87 14.14
N ASP A 243 -5.76 -8.29 13.01
CA ASP A 243 -5.00 -7.27 12.29
C ASP A 243 -4.84 -5.99 13.13
N ARG A 244 -5.85 -5.58 13.90
CA ARG A 244 -5.78 -4.43 14.84
C ARG A 244 -4.86 -4.70 16.02
N THR A 245 -4.90 -5.89 16.61
CA THR A 245 -3.97 -6.29 17.68
C THR A 245 -2.53 -6.46 17.19
N CYS A 246 -2.35 -6.70 15.89
CA CYS A 246 -1.06 -6.72 15.22
C CYS A 246 -0.60 -5.35 14.71
N GLN A 247 -1.42 -4.29 14.81
CA GLN A 247 -0.93 -2.93 14.60
C GLN A 247 -0.23 -2.44 15.88
N PRO A 248 1.08 -2.17 15.86
CA PRO A 248 1.75 -1.62 17.02
C PRO A 248 1.17 -0.22 17.29
N THR A 249 0.63 -0.04 18.49
CA THR A 249 0.19 1.25 19.02
C THR A 249 1.36 2.23 19.02
N HIS A 250 1.48 3.03 17.96
CA HIS A 250 2.24 4.28 18.00
C HIS A 250 1.40 5.32 18.77
N HIS A 251 1.28 5.15 20.08
CA HIS A 251 0.78 6.21 20.94
C HIS A 251 1.94 7.12 21.36
N LEU A 252 1.86 8.33 20.83
CA LEU A 252 2.51 9.55 21.27
C LEU A 252 2.44 9.68 22.80
N GLU A 253 3.60 9.64 23.47
CA GLU A 253 3.77 10.31 24.76
C GLU A 253 4.24 11.73 24.48
N ALA A 254 3.35 12.69 24.72
CA ALA A 254 3.65 14.09 24.90
C ALA A 254 3.61 14.38 26.40
N ALA A 255 4.78 14.57 27.02
CA ALA A 255 5.04 15.37 28.21
C ALA A 255 6.56 15.53 28.37
#